data_AF-A0A929TP30-F1
#
_entry.id   AF-A0A929TP30-F1
#
_cell.length_a   1.000
_cell.length_b   1.000
_cell.length_c   1.000
_cell.angle_alpha   90.00
_cell.angle_beta   90.00
_cell.angle_gamma   90.00
#
_symmetry.space_group_name_H-M   'P 1'
#
loop_
_entity.id
_entity.type
_entity.pdbx_description
1 polymer ?
#
loop_
_entity_poly.entity_id
_entity_poly.type
_entity_poly.pdbx_seq_one_letter_code
_entity_poly.pdbx_strand_id
1 'polypeptide(L)'
;MDKQILIDKWLHEQEIAYIKGWDFSHIRNRYTEEDDLPWNFGNIINNYLRETDHLLDMETGGGEFLLTFNHSPSLCAAIEGYETNIKICEEILLP
;
A
#
# COMPACT_ATOMS: atom_id res chain seq x y z
N MET A 1 -3.64 5.95 -34.45
CA MET A 1 -2.55 6.60 -33.69
C MET A 1 -1.28 5.82 -33.98
N ASP A 2 -0.18 6.51 -34.27
CA ASP A 2 1.10 5.85 -34.58
C ASP A 2 1.61 5.09 -33.35
N LYS A 3 2.07 3.84 -33.56
CA LYS A 3 2.61 2.98 -32.50
C LYS A 3 3.82 3.62 -31.81
N GLN A 4 4.66 4.33 -32.55
CA GLN A 4 5.84 4.95 -31.97
C GLN A 4 5.47 6.06 -30.99
N ILE A 5 4.47 6.87 -31.33
CA ILE A 5 3.95 7.94 -30.45
C ILE A 5 3.42 7.37 -29.13
N LEU A 6 2.78 6.20 -29.16
CA LEU A 6 2.31 5.54 -27.94
C LEU A 6 3.47 5.08 -27.05
N ILE A 7 4.48 4.45 -27.67
CA ILE A 7 5.67 3.97 -26.95
C ILE A 7 6.40 5.13 -26.27
N ASP A 8 6.64 6.22 -27.01
CA ASP A 8 7.35 7.38 -26.48
C ASP A 8 6.58 8.01 -25.29
N LYS A 9 5.25 8.07 -25.37
CA LYS A 9 4.41 8.55 -24.27
C LYS A 9 4.49 7.65 -23.04
N TRP A 10 4.46 6.33 -23.20
CA TRP A 10 4.54 5.40 -22.08
C TRP A 10 5.93 5.38 -21.42
N LEU A 11 7.00 5.49 -22.21
CA LEU A 11 8.36 5.62 -21.68
C LEU A 11 8.51 6.91 -20.87
N HIS A 12 8.03 8.04 -21.40
CA HIS A 12 8.04 9.29 -20.66
C HIS A 12 7.24 9.20 -19.36
N GLU A 13 6.04 8.61 -19.42
CA GLU A 13 5.20 8.38 -18.23
C GLU A 13 5.93 7.53 -17.17
N GLN A 14 6.61 6.46 -17.59
CA GLN A 14 7.41 5.61 -16.70
C GLN A 14 8.58 6.38 -16.08
N GLU A 15 9.27 7.22 -16.84
CA GLU A 15 10.40 8.01 -16.34
C GLU A 15 9.98 9.03 -15.28
N ILE A 16 8.81 9.66 -15.44
CA ILE A 16 8.30 10.66 -14.51
C ILE A 16 7.51 10.05 -13.34
N ALA A 17 7.09 8.79 -13.46
CA ALA A 17 6.41 8.05 -12.41
C ALA A 17 7.38 7.74 -11.27
N TYR A 18 7.44 8.62 -10.29
CA TYR A 18 8.20 8.40 -9.08
C TYR A 18 7.36 7.63 -8.08
N ILE A 19 7.55 6.31 -8.04
CA ILE A 19 6.89 5.41 -7.09
C ILE A 19 7.94 4.93 -6.08
N LYS A 20 7.74 5.30 -4.82
CA LYS A 20 8.51 4.78 -3.67
C LYS A 20 7.53 4.14 -2.70
N GLY A 21 7.86 2.99 -2.15
CA GLY A 21 6.85 2.35 -1.33
C GLY A 21 5.66 1.90 -2.18
N TRP A 22 4.50 2.04 -1.55
CA TRP A 22 3.18 2.02 -2.15
C TRP A 22 2.65 3.45 -2.42
N ASP A 23 3.52 4.44 -2.61
CA ASP A 23 3.08 5.78 -2.99
C ASP A 23 2.65 5.83 -4.47
N PHE A 24 1.36 5.58 -4.70
CA PHE A 24 0.71 5.72 -6.00
C PHE A 24 0.14 7.12 -6.27
N SER A 25 0.61 8.15 -5.55
CA SER A 25 0.13 9.52 -5.74
C SER A 25 0.26 10.02 -7.19
N HIS A 26 1.24 9.51 -7.93
CA HIS A 26 1.45 9.80 -9.35
C HIS A 26 0.21 9.52 -10.23
N ILE A 27 -0.58 8.48 -9.90
CA ILE A 27 -1.77 8.08 -10.67
C ILE A 27 -3.09 8.56 -10.04
N ARG A 28 -3.02 9.43 -9.02
CA ARG A 28 -4.21 9.94 -8.32
C ARG A 28 -5.19 10.58 -9.31
N ASN A 29 -6.47 10.25 -9.18
CA ASN A 29 -7.57 10.69 -10.07
C ASN A 29 -7.48 10.20 -11.53
N ARG A 30 -6.49 9.37 -11.88
CA ARG A 30 -6.38 8.71 -13.19
C ARG A 30 -6.78 7.23 -13.14
N TYR A 31 -6.81 6.69 -11.93
CA TYR A 31 -7.17 5.32 -11.63
C TYR A 31 -7.91 5.30 -10.28
N THR A 32 -8.95 4.49 -10.20
CA THR A 32 -9.69 4.20 -8.98
C THR A 32 -9.64 2.70 -8.74
N GLU A 33 -9.38 2.32 -7.50
CA GLU A 33 -9.42 0.93 -7.04
C GLU A 33 -10.75 0.66 -6.35
N GLU A 34 -11.21 -0.59 -6.38
CA GLU A 34 -12.32 -1.08 -5.52
C GLU A 34 -13.72 -0.45 -5.73
N ASP A 35 -13.93 0.43 -6.71
CA ASP A 35 -15.22 1.14 -6.91
C ASP A 35 -16.46 0.23 -7.04
N ASP A 36 -16.30 -1.02 -7.50
CA ASP A 36 -17.38 -1.98 -7.75
C ASP A 36 -17.37 -3.21 -6.81
N LEU A 37 -16.61 -3.18 -5.71
CA LEU A 37 -16.58 -4.30 -4.77
C LEU A 37 -17.76 -4.24 -3.79
N PRO A 38 -18.48 -5.35 -3.56
CA PRO A 38 -19.60 -5.37 -2.60
C PRO A 38 -19.11 -5.41 -1.13
N TRP A 39 -17.83 -5.19 -0.89
CA TRP A 39 -17.17 -5.27 0.41
C TRP A 39 -16.05 -4.25 0.51
N ASN A 40 -15.70 -3.89 1.75
CA ASN A 40 -14.54 -3.07 2.06
C ASN A 40 -13.67 -3.84 3.05
N PHE A 41 -12.44 -4.17 2.64
CA PHE A 41 -11.57 -5.07 3.39
C PHE A 41 -11.21 -4.51 4.77
N GLY A 42 -10.85 -3.23 4.84
CA GLY A 42 -10.54 -2.54 6.11
C GLY A 42 -11.72 -2.54 7.08
N ASN A 43 -12.94 -2.29 6.60
CA ASN A 43 -14.15 -2.35 7.42
C ASN A 43 -14.45 -3.78 7.90
N ILE A 44 -14.23 -4.79 7.06
CA ILE A 44 -14.39 -6.19 7.47
C ILE A 44 -13.41 -6.51 8.59
N ILE A 45 -12.12 -6.19 8.45
CA ILE A 45 -11.14 -6.42 9.51
C ILE A 45 -11.54 -5.70 10.79
N ASN A 46 -11.86 -4.41 10.72
CA ASN A 46 -12.25 -3.61 11.89
C ASN A 46 -13.49 -4.17 12.62
N ASN A 47 -14.44 -4.78 11.90
CA ASN A 47 -15.61 -5.40 12.52
C ASN A 47 -15.28 -6.64 13.36
N TYR A 48 -14.17 -7.33 13.06
CA TYR A 48 -13.76 -8.55 13.75
C TYR A 48 -12.53 -8.37 14.66
N LEU A 49 -11.76 -7.31 14.47
CA LEU A 49 -10.55 -7.02 15.24
C LEU A 49 -10.90 -6.64 16.68
N ARG A 50 -10.37 -7.40 17.63
CA ARG A 50 -10.46 -7.10 19.07
C ARG A 50 -9.13 -6.55 19.57
N GLU A 51 -9.18 -5.77 20.64
CA GLU A 51 -7.99 -5.18 21.28
C GLU A 51 -6.93 -6.22 21.70
N THR A 52 -7.31 -7.48 21.90
CA THR A 52 -6.41 -8.57 22.33
C THR A 52 -5.88 -9.43 21.19
N ASP A 53 -6.36 -9.23 19.96
CA ASP A 53 -5.97 -10.08 18.83
C ASP A 53 -4.53 -9.80 18.41
N HIS A 54 -3.86 -10.80 17.87
CA HIS A 54 -2.53 -10.63 17.27
C HIS A 54 -2.70 -10.49 15.76
N LEU A 55 -2.16 -9.42 15.18
CA LEU A 55 -2.22 -9.13 13.75
C LEU A 55 -0.90 -9.48 13.07
N LEU A 56 -1.00 -10.12 11.92
CA LEU A 56 0.10 -10.26 10.97
C LEU A 56 -0.33 -9.62 9.66
N ASP A 57 0.36 -8.56 9.26
CA ASP A 57 0.21 -7.97 7.93
C ASP A 57 1.27 -8.53 6.98
N MET A 58 0.83 -9.12 5.89
CA MET A 58 1.70 -9.81 4.93
C MET A 58 1.81 -8.98 3.66
N GLU A 59 3.04 -8.72 3.21
CA GLU A 59 3.30 -7.79 2.10
C GLU A 59 2.81 -6.38 2.47
N THR A 60 3.23 -5.91 3.67
CA THR A 60 2.69 -4.70 4.31
C THR A 60 2.92 -3.41 3.52
N GLY A 61 3.78 -3.45 2.50
CA GLY A 61 4.12 -2.29 1.72
C GLY A 61 4.94 -1.32 2.55
N GLY A 62 4.51 -0.05 2.60
CA GLY A 62 5.09 0.90 3.55
C GLY A 62 4.58 0.72 4.97
N GLY A 63 3.57 -0.12 5.22
CA GLY A 63 2.88 -0.24 6.50
C GLY A 63 1.67 0.69 6.66
N GLU A 64 1.34 1.49 5.64
CA GLU A 64 0.30 2.50 5.71
C GLU A 64 -1.09 1.92 5.99
N PHE A 65 -1.41 0.74 5.45
CA PHE A 65 -2.71 0.10 5.67
C PHE A 65 -2.82 -0.47 7.09
N LEU A 66 -1.78 -1.18 7.58
CA LEU A 66 -1.71 -1.69 8.96
C LEU A 66 -1.91 -0.58 9.99
N LEU A 67 -1.28 0.58 9.78
CA LEU A 67 -1.38 1.73 10.69
C LEU A 67 -2.80 2.31 10.78
N THR A 68 -3.66 2.08 9.78
CA THR A 68 -5.07 2.54 9.85
C THR A 68 -5.89 1.85 10.93
N PHE A 69 -5.48 0.67 11.39
CA PHE A 69 -6.18 -0.09 12.43
C PHE A 69 -5.92 0.46 13.84
N ASN A 70 -4.88 1.28 14.03
CA ASN A 70 -4.46 1.83 15.33
C ASN A 70 -4.42 0.77 16.45
N HIS A 71 -3.97 -0.44 16.09
CA HIS A 71 -3.87 -1.57 17.00
C HIS A 71 -2.59 -1.48 17.84
N SER A 72 -2.55 -2.18 18.97
CA SER A 72 -1.37 -2.15 19.84
C SER A 72 -0.13 -2.67 19.09
N PRO A 73 0.97 -1.90 19.00
CA PRO A 73 2.18 -2.35 18.30
C PRO A 73 2.75 -3.66 18.87
N SER A 74 2.58 -3.90 20.17
CA SER A 74 3.00 -5.14 20.83
C SER A 74 2.24 -6.40 20.36
N LEU A 75 1.11 -6.21 19.68
CA LEU A 75 0.27 -7.27 19.13
C LEU A 75 0.29 -7.29 17.60
N CYS A 76 1.15 -6.51 16.96
CA CYS A 76 1.27 -6.44 15.51
C CYS A 76 2.61 -7.03 15.06
N ALA A 77 2.57 -7.73 13.93
CA ALA A 77 3.72 -8.11 13.14
C ALA A 77 3.46 -7.73 11.69
N ALA A 78 4.52 -7.37 10.96
CA ALA A 78 4.46 -7.08 9.55
C ALA A 78 5.62 -7.78 8.83
N ILE A 79 5.39 -8.24 7.61
CA ILE A 79 6.44 -8.79 6.74
C ILE A 79 6.43 -8.10 5.38
N GLU A 80 7.64 -7.86 4.83
CA GLU A 80 7.86 -7.16 3.58
C GLU A 80 9.10 -7.73 2.87
N GLY A 81 9.01 -7.88 1.54
CA GLY A 81 10.06 -8.48 0.71
C GLY A 81 10.88 -7.47 -0.10
N TYR A 82 10.36 -6.27 -0.34
CA TYR A 82 11.02 -5.25 -1.15
C TYR A 82 11.92 -4.35 -0.32
N GLU A 83 13.23 -4.32 -0.63
CA GLU A 83 14.24 -3.62 0.16
C GLU A 83 13.92 -2.15 0.43
N THR A 84 13.35 -1.43 -0.54
CA THR A 84 12.95 -0.03 -0.35
C THR A 84 11.85 0.10 0.69
N ASN A 85 10.88 -0.82 0.69
CA ASN A 85 9.76 -0.83 1.64
C ASN A 85 10.22 -1.26 3.03
N ILE A 86 11.18 -2.19 3.12
CA ILE A 86 11.76 -2.60 4.40
C ILE A 86 12.31 -1.39 5.15
N LYS A 87 13.06 -0.50 4.48
CA LYS A 87 13.61 0.72 5.11
C LYS A 87 12.50 1.66 5.59
N ILE A 88 11.42 1.79 4.82
CA ILE A 88 10.25 2.59 5.21
C ILE A 88 9.59 1.95 6.45
N CYS A 89 9.39 0.64 6.46
CA CYS A 89 8.82 -0.09 7.58
C CYS A 89 9.65 0.06 8.85
N GLU A 90 10.99 -0.03 8.75
CA GLU A 90 11.89 0.18 9.90
C GLU A 90 11.76 1.58 10.49
N GLU A 91 11.53 2.60 9.65
CA GLU A 91 11.36 3.99 10.10
C GLU A 91 10.00 4.25 10.75
N ILE A 92 8.93 3.57 10.32
CA ILE A 92 7.55 3.92 10.73
C ILE A 92 6.83 2.89 11.59
N LEU A 93 7.20 1.61 11.54
CA LEU A 93 6.51 0.53 12.26
C LEU A 93 7.20 0.11 13.55
N LEU A 94 8.48 0.42 13.72
CA LEU A 94 9.21 0.10 14.95
C LEU A 94 8.87 1.12 16.07
N PRO A 95 8.67 0.67 17.33
CA PRO A 95 8.37 1.54 18.47
C PRO A 95 9.48 2.52 18.87
#